data_AF-A0A850SAB7-F1
#
_entry.id   AF-A0A850SAB7-F1
#
_cell.length_a   1.000
_cell.length_b   1.000
_cell.length_c   1.000
_cell.angle_alpha   90.00
_cell.angle_beta   90.00
_cell.angle_gamma   90.00
#
_symmetry.space_group_name_H-M   'P 1'
#
loop_
_entity.id
_entity.type
_entity.pdbx_description
1 polymer ?
#
loop_
_entity_poly.entity_id
_entity_poly.type
_entity_poly.pdbx_seq_one_letter_code
_entity_poly.pdbx_strand_id
1 'polypeptide(L)' 'MADIRVAVIGVGNVGATFVQGVDYYSNPKNTVGLWHQKVAGFRPSSISIVSAFDINPAKVGKSL' A
#
# COMPACT_ATOMS: atom_id res chain seq x y z
N MET A 1 -3.70 -18.12 -0.35
CA MET A 1 -3.43 -16.97 -1.24
C MET A 1 -2.21 -16.27 -0.68
N ALA A 2 -1.12 -16.13 -1.43
CA ALA A 2 0.11 -15.57 -0.86
C ALA A 2 -0.08 -14.06 -0.64
N ASP A 3 -0.13 -13.67 0.62
CA ASP A 3 -0.42 -12.31 1.07
C ASP A 3 0.87 -11.65 1.57
N ILE A 4 1.35 -10.63 0.85
CA ILE A 4 2.49 -9.81 1.26
C ILE A 4 1.97 -8.85 2.33
N ARG A 5 2.26 -9.17 3.59
CA ARG A 5 1.83 -8.36 4.73
C ARG A 5 2.82 -7.21 4.92
N VAL A 6 2.34 -5.98 4.74
CA VAL A 6 3.17 -4.77 4.79
C VAL A 6 2.81 -3.91 6.00
N ALA A 7 3.84 -3.48 6.71
CA ALA A 7 3.77 -2.45 7.74
C ALA A 7 4.28 -1.11 7.17
N VAL A 8 3.54 -0.02 7.39
CA VAL A 8 3.95 1.33 6.97
C VAL A 8 4.48 2.10 8.17
N ILE A 9 5.74 2.57 8.11
CA ILE A 9 6.35 3.40 9.17
C ILE A 9 6.46 4.82 8.64
N GLY A 10 5.68 5.73 9.23
CA GLY A 10 5.50 7.10 8.77
C GLY A 10 4.40 7.21 7.71
N VAL A 11 3.23 7.67 8.12
CA VAL A 11 2.06 7.84 7.23
C VAL A 11 2.06 9.26 6.66
N GLY A 12 3.14 9.63 5.96
CA GLY A 12 3.24 10.89 5.23
C GLY A 12 2.62 10.78 3.83
N ASN A 13 2.85 11.79 2.98
CA ASN A 13 2.35 11.78 1.60
C ASN A 13 2.78 10.51 0.84
N VAL A 14 4.05 10.10 0.97
CA VAL A 14 4.56 8.88 0.31
C VAL A 14 3.86 7.61 0.83
N GLY A 15 3.70 7.49 2.15
CA GLY A 15 3.00 6.35 2.76
C GLY A 15 1.53 6.28 2.32
N ALA A 16 0.84 7.42 2.32
CA ALA A 16 -0.55 7.52 1.85
C ALA A 16 -0.68 7.20 0.36
N THR A 17 0.20 7.73 -0.50
CA THR A 17 0.23 7.43 -1.93
C THR A 17 0.50 5.95 -2.19
N PHE A 18 1.37 5.31 -1.40
CA PHE A 18 1.60 3.87 -1.51
C PHE A 18 0.35 3.06 -1.17
N VAL A 19 -0.32 3.35 -0.05
CA VAL A 19 -1.55 2.67 0.38
C VAL A 19 -2.66 2.82 -0.67
N GLN A 20 -2.87 4.04 -1.16
CA GLN A 20 -3.85 4.32 -2.22
C GLN A 20 -3.47 3.64 -3.54
N GLY A 21 -2.17 3.59 -3.86
CA GLY A 21 -1.65 2.91 -5.05
C GLY A 21 -1.91 1.41 -5.00
N VAL A 22 -1.71 0.76 -3.84
CA VAL A 22 -2.02 -0.67 -3.66
C VAL A 22 -3.49 -0.95 -3.98
N ASP A 23 -4.42 -0.14 -3.47
CA ASP A 23 -5.85 -0.29 -3.76
C ASP A 23 -6.16 -0.01 -5.25
N TYR A 24 -5.67 1.11 -5.77
CA TYR A 24 -5.87 1.52 -7.16
C TYR A 24 -5.41 0.45 -8.17
N TYR A 25 -4.22 -0.13 -7.95
CA TYR A 25 -3.66 -1.16 -8.82
C TYR A 25 -4.14 -2.58 -8.49
N SER A 26 -4.99 -2.76 -7.48
CA SER A 26 -5.61 -4.07 -7.20
C SER A 26 -6.70 -4.43 -8.22
N ASN A 27 -7.37 -3.42 -8.79
CA ASN A 27 -8.30 -3.58 -9.92
C ASN A 27 -8.06 -2.47 -10.98
N PRO A 28 -6.91 -2.50 -11.68
CA PRO A 28 -6.45 -1.36 -12.45
C PRO A 28 -7.25 -1.18 -13.74
N LYS A 29 -7.76 0.04 -13.98
CA LYS A 29 -8.23 0.45 -15.32
C LYS A 29 -7.05 0.65 -16.28
N ASN A 30 -5.90 1.08 -15.75
CA ASN A 30 -4.62 1.15 -16.45
C ASN A 30 -3.46 0.90 -15.46
N THR A 31 -2.25 0.72 -15.97
CA THR A 31 -1.06 0.39 -15.17
C THR A 31 0.07 1.42 -15.33
N VAL A 32 -0.29 2.66 -15.71
CA VAL A 32 0.67 3.76 -15.89
C VAL A 32 1.38 4.03 -14.57
N GLY A 33 2.71 4.12 -14.58
CA GLY A 33 3.52 4.34 -13.38
C GLY A 33 4.05 3.05 -12.73
N LEU A 34 3.51 1.88 -13.08
CA LEU A 34 4.14 0.61 -12.74
C LEU A 34 5.19 0.25 -13.80
N TRP A 35 6.41 -0.05 -13.37
CA TRP A 35 7.41 -0.64 -14.29
C TRP A 35 7.03 -2.07 -14.68
N HIS A 36 6.46 -2.83 -13.74
CA HIS A 36 5.97 -4.18 -13.95
C HIS A 36 4.62 -4.38 -13.25
N GLN A 37 3.68 -5.02 -13.93
CA GLN A 37 2.37 -5.37 -13.35
C GLN A 37 2.45 -6.57 -12.37
N LYS A 38 3.52 -7.35 -12.48
CA LYS A 38 3.75 -8.56 -11.68
C LYS A 38 5.24 -8.76 -11.49
N VAL A 39 5.65 -9.06 -10.26
CA VAL A 39 7.05 -9.38 -9.91
C VAL A 39 7.06 -10.71 -9.16
N ALA A 40 7.87 -11.67 -9.61
CA ALA A 40 8.04 -12.97 -8.96
C ALA A 40 6.74 -13.73 -8.60
N GLY A 41 5.65 -13.54 -9.36
CA GLY A 41 4.36 -14.17 -9.02
C GLY A 41 3.33 -13.23 -8.39
N PHE A 42 3.76 -12.08 -7.86
CA PHE A 42 2.94 -11.19 -7.05
C PHE A 42 2.45 -9.98 -7.84
N ARG A 43 1.18 -9.61 -7.60
CA ARG A 43 0.56 -8.40 -8.13
C ARG A 43 0.38 -7.38 -7.00
N PRO A 44 0.08 -6.11 -7.30
CA PRO A 44 -0.33 -5.15 -6.27
C PRO A 44 -1.48 -5.67 -5.38
N SER A 45 -2.43 -6.41 -5.95
CA SER A 45 -3.51 -7.10 -5.20
C SER A 45 -3.06 -8.23 -4.27
N SER A 46 -1.77 -8.59 -4.30
CA SER A 46 -1.18 -9.51 -3.33
C SER A 46 -0.65 -8.81 -2.08
N ILE A 47 -0.75 -7.47 -1.98
CA ILE A 47 -0.27 -6.68 -0.85
C ILE A 47 -1.44 -6.38 0.08
N SER A 48 -1.28 -6.71 1.36
CA SER A 48 -2.18 -6.29 2.43
C SER A 48 -1.45 -5.39 3.42
N ILE A 49 -2.00 -4.19 3.66
CA ILE A 49 -1.50 -3.31 4.70
C ILE A 49 -2.07 -3.79 6.03
N VAL A 50 -1.18 -4.25 6.93
CA VAL A 50 -1.59 -4.88 8.19
C VAL A 50 -1.32 -4.02 9.42
N SER A 51 -0.49 -2.99 9.29
CA SER A 51 -0.17 -2.07 10.38
C SER A 51 0.39 -0.76 9.85
N ALA A 52 0.18 0.33 10.59
CA ALA A 52 0.81 1.60 10.34
C ALA A 52 1.27 2.24 11.66
N PHE A 53 2.39 2.98 11.60
CA PHE A 53 2.98 3.66 12.74
C PHE A 53 3.28 5.11 12.38
N ASP A 54 2.95 6.04 13.27
CA ASP A 54 3.27 7.46 13.15
C ASP A 54 3.42 8.08 14.56
N ILE A 55 4.04 9.24 14.66
CA ILE A 55 4.22 9.99 15.91
C ILE A 55 3.33 11.24 15.97
N ASN A 56 2.76 11.66 14.83
CA ASN A 56 1.93 12.84 14.76
C ASN A 56 0.60 12.58 15.51
N PRO A 57 0.27 13.36 16.55
CA PRO A 57 -0.95 13.19 17.33
C PRO A 57 -2.24 13.26 16.48
N ALA A 58 -2.20 13.97 15.35
CA ALA A 58 -3.33 14.05 14.43
C ALA A 58 -3.57 12.76 13.62
N LYS A 59 -2.66 11.78 13.70
CA LYS A 59 -2.74 10.49 12.97
C LYS A 59 -2.80 9.28 13.91
N VAL A 60 -2.11 9.35 15.05
CA VAL A 60 -2.12 8.26 16.05
C VAL A 60 -3.54 7.97 16.53
N GLY A 61 -3.90 6.68 16.61
CA GLY A 61 -5.22 6.23 17.04
C GLY A 61 -6.31 6.33 15.97
N LYS A 62 -5.97 6.74 14.75
CA LYS A 62 -6.91 6.77 13.61
C LYS A 62 -6.73 5.53 12.72
N SER A 63 -7.79 5.19 11.99
CA SER A 63 -7.69 4.20 10.91
C SER A 63 -6.74 4.72 9.83
N LEU A 64 -6.01 3.77 9.25
CA LEU A 64 -5.40 3.96 7.95
C LEU A 64 -6.48 3.92 6.85
#